data_AF-A0AAV5MSQ9-F1
#
_entry.id   AF-A0AAV5MSQ9-F1
#
_cell.length_a   1.000
_cell.length_b   1.000
_cell.length_c   1.000
_cell.angle_alpha   90.00
_cell.angle_beta   90.00
_cell.angle_gamma   90.00
#
_symmetry.space_group_name_H-M   'P 1'
#
loop_
_entity.id
_entity.type
_entity.pdbx_description
1 polymer ?
#
loop_
_entity_poly.entity_id
_entity_poly.type
_entity_poly.pdbx_seq_one_letter_code
_entity_poly.pdbx_strand_id
1 'polypeptide(L)'
;MDMHIELSYLKPSAFSVLAYNYLGLRDGDYPLEEIQNLMEYTEVTPASVAEELLRSDDVNVALGGVVELLKRKRTAEVNDGEDEGAAKRRKLSDS
;
A
#
# COMPACT_ATOMS: atom_id res chain seq x y z
N MET A 1 -10.23 29.23 5.32
CA MET A 1 -9.74 28.75 4.01
C MET A 1 -9.52 27.27 4.19
N ASP A 2 -10.46 26.44 3.76
CA ASP A 2 -10.26 24.99 3.80
C ASP A 2 -9.31 24.62 2.67
N MET A 3 -8.02 24.54 3.00
CA MET A 3 -7.02 23.96 2.13
C MET A 3 -7.25 22.45 2.15
N HIS A 4 -8.20 21.99 1.34
CA HIS A 4 -8.25 20.61 0.91
C HIS A 4 -7.01 20.39 0.03
N ILE A 5 -5.87 20.14 0.67
CA ILE A 5 -4.75 19.52 -0.01
C ILE A 5 -5.27 18.11 -0.32
N GLU A 6 -5.78 17.92 -1.53
CA GLU A 6 -5.85 16.60 -2.11
C GLU A 6 -4.42 16.07 -2.05
N LEU A 7 -4.14 15.24 -1.03
CA LEU A 7 -2.93 14.45 -0.93
C LEU A 7 -2.93 13.59 -2.19
N SER A 8 -2.27 14.10 -3.21
CA SER A 8 -2.45 13.66 -4.58
C SER A 8 -2.22 12.16 -4.62
N TYR A 9 -3.25 11.42 -5.02
CA TYR A 9 -3.19 9.98 -5.11
C TYR A 9 -1.95 9.56 -5.89
N LEU A 10 -1.34 8.45 -5.46
CA LEU A 10 -0.12 7.95 -6.07
C LEU A 10 -0.46 7.56 -7.51
N LYS A 11 0.06 8.34 -8.46
CA LYS A 11 -0.07 8.00 -9.87
C LYS A 11 0.78 6.75 -10.16
N PRO A 12 0.33 5.88 -11.07
CA PRO A 12 1.11 4.71 -11.48
C PRO A 12 2.54 5.06 -11.92
N SER A 13 2.70 6.19 -12.63
CA SER A 13 4.02 6.72 -13.03
C SER A 13 4.90 7.21 -11.87
N ALA A 14 4.32 7.55 -10.71
CA ALA A 14 5.07 7.91 -9.52
C ALA A 14 5.51 6.66 -8.72
N PHE A 15 4.81 5.53 -8.90
CA PHE A 15 5.18 4.27 -8.25
C PHE A 15 6.53 3.73 -8.72
N SER A 16 6.84 3.82 -10.02
CA SER A 16 8.16 3.38 -10.54
C SER A 16 9.31 4.14 -9.88
N VAL A 17 9.12 5.43 -9.61
CA VAL A 17 10.10 6.24 -8.85
C VAL A 17 10.26 5.74 -7.42
N LEU A 18 9.17 5.38 -6.74
CA LEU A 18 9.24 4.80 -5.40
C LEU A 18 9.93 3.43 -5.42
N ALA A 19 9.56 2.54 -6.34
CA ALA A 19 10.17 1.23 -6.49
C ALA A 19 11.67 1.33 -6.76
N TYR A 20 12.11 2.28 -7.60
CA TYR A 20 13.51 2.57 -7.83
C TYR A 20 14.20 3.12 -6.56
N ASN A 21 13.56 4.06 -5.86
CA ASN A 21 14.16 4.71 -4.70
C ASN A 21 14.30 3.77 -3.49
N TYR A 22 13.34 2.87 -3.26
CA TYR A 22 13.34 1.97 -2.11
C TYR A 22 13.99 0.61 -2.41
N LEU A 23 13.75 0.06 -3.60
CA LEU A 23 14.18 -1.30 -3.96
C LEU A 23 15.24 -1.34 -5.05
N GLY A 24 15.60 -0.20 -5.65
CA GLY A 24 16.57 -0.13 -6.74
C GLY A 24 16.08 -0.71 -8.07
N LEU A 25 14.77 -0.96 -8.20
CA LEU A 25 14.17 -1.58 -9.37
C LEU A 25 14.08 -0.61 -10.54
N ARG A 26 14.52 -1.05 -11.73
CA ARG A 26 14.35 -0.32 -12.98
C ARG A 26 13.18 -0.87 -13.77
N ASP A 27 12.68 -0.06 -14.71
CA ASP A 27 11.64 -0.47 -15.64
C ASP A 27 12.11 -1.71 -16.42
N GLY A 28 11.42 -2.84 -16.21
CA GLY A 28 11.72 -4.13 -16.84
C GLY A 28 12.30 -5.20 -15.90
N ASP A 29 12.73 -4.85 -14.68
CA ASP A 29 13.25 -5.84 -13.72
C ASP A 29 12.13 -6.68 -13.08
N TYR A 30 10.95 -6.08 -12.90
CA TYR A 30 9.75 -6.70 -12.35
C TYR A 30 8.51 -6.23 -13.13
N PRO A 31 7.40 -6.99 -13.08
CA PRO A 31 6.11 -6.57 -13.64
C PRO A 31 5.47 -5.44 -12.82
N LEU A 32 6.15 -4.30 -12.73
CA LEU A 32 5.64 -3.08 -12.09
C LEU A 32 4.38 -2.57 -12.81
N GLU A 33 4.23 -2.88 -14.10
CA GLU A 33 3.06 -2.55 -14.92
C GLU A 33 1.77 -3.16 -14.35
N GLU A 34 1.80 -4.38 -13.83
CA GLU A 34 0.60 -5.01 -13.25
C GLU A 34 0.13 -4.25 -12.00
N ILE A 35 1.08 -3.84 -11.14
CA ILE A 35 0.81 -3.05 -9.94
C ILE A 35 0.31 -1.65 -10.32
N GLN A 36 0.95 -1.04 -11.33
CA GLN A 36 0.54 0.25 -11.88
C GLN A 36 -0.89 0.23 -12.41
N ASN A 37 -1.28 -0.82 -13.14
CA ASN A 37 -2.64 -1.01 -13.62
C ASN A 37 -3.63 -1.17 -12.45
N LEU A 38 -3.26 -1.90 -11.39
CA LEU A 38 -4.10 -2.01 -10.19
C LEU A 38 -4.25 -0.66 -9.46
N MET A 39 -3.20 0.15 -9.42
CA MET A 39 -3.22 1.51 -8.86
C MET A 39 -4.08 2.47 -9.69
N GLU A 40 -4.22 2.27 -10.99
CA GLU A 40 -5.07 3.12 -11.84
C GLU A 40 -6.55 3.03 -11.43
N TYR A 41 -6.98 1.88 -10.93
CA TYR A 41 -8.34 1.65 -10.44
C TYR A 41 -8.50 1.78 -8.93
N THR A 42 -7.43 2.15 -8.19
CA THR A 42 -7.45 2.15 -6.73
C THR A 42 -6.81 3.42 -6.16
N GLU A 43 -7.54 4.14 -5.32
CA GLU A 43 -7.04 5.38 -4.69
C GLU A 43 -6.12 5.08 -3.49
N VAL A 44 -4.80 5.09 -3.75
CA VAL A 44 -3.76 4.90 -2.73
C VAL A 44 -2.87 6.12 -2.57
N THR A 45 -2.36 6.35 -1.36
CA THR A 45 -1.46 7.46 -1.09
C THR A 45 0.00 7.01 -1.23
N PRO A 46 0.92 7.92 -1.63
CA PRO A 46 2.34 7.60 -1.72
C PRO A 46 2.92 7.08 -0.39
N ALA A 47 2.47 7.61 0.74
CA ALA A 47 2.95 7.23 2.06
C ALA A 47 2.60 5.77 2.41
N SER A 48 1.36 5.34 2.14
CA SER A 48 0.94 3.95 2.39
C SER A 48 1.71 2.95 1.53
N VAL A 49 2.02 3.30 0.28
CA VAL A 49 2.82 2.44 -0.60
C VAL A 49 4.28 2.41 -0.14
N ALA A 50 4.85 3.56 0.23
CA ALA A 50 6.20 3.63 0.79
C ALA A 50 6.33 2.81 2.08
N GLU A 51 5.31 2.79 2.93
CA GLU A 51 5.29 1.96 4.15
C GLU A 51 5.39 0.46 3.83
N GLU A 52 4.64 -0.03 2.84
CA GLU A 52 4.72 -1.43 2.40
C GLU A 52 6.08 -1.74 1.76
N LEU A 53 6.63 -0.81 0.98
CA LEU A 53 7.97 -0.95 0.40
C LEU A 53 9.09 -0.96 1.47
N LEU A 54 8.91 -0.23 2.58
CA LEU A 54 9.86 -0.16 3.69
C LEU A 54 9.75 -1.34 4.67
N ARG A 55 8.67 -2.12 4.59
CA ARG A 55 8.46 -3.25 5.50
C ARG A 55 9.48 -4.38 5.26
N SER A 56 10.03 -4.47 4.06
CA SER A 56 10.98 -5.50 3.68
C SER A 56 11.94 -5.02 2.59
N ASP A 57 13.22 -5.35 2.72
CA ASP A 57 14.23 -5.09 1.70
C ASP A 57 14.15 -6.10 0.53
N ASP A 58 13.45 -7.23 0.71
CA ASP A 58 13.17 -8.18 -0.37
C ASP A 58 12.05 -7.65 -1.27
N VAL A 59 12.40 -7.45 -2.55
CA VAL A 59 11.49 -7.01 -3.61
C VAL A 59 10.19 -7.81 -3.67
N ASN A 60 10.26 -9.14 -3.57
CA ASN A 60 9.07 -9.98 -3.67
C ASN A 60 8.10 -9.72 -2.52
N VAL A 61 8.65 -9.57 -1.31
CA VAL A 61 7.86 -9.35 -0.10
C VAL A 61 7.27 -7.94 -0.12
N ALA A 62 8.07 -6.92 -0.47
CA ALA A 62 7.63 -5.54 -0.50
C ALA A 62 6.54 -5.31 -1.58
N LEU A 63 6.73 -5.82 -2.80
CA LEU A 63 5.73 -5.74 -3.87
C LEU A 63 4.47 -6.55 -3.52
N GLY A 64 4.62 -7.70 -2.87
CA GLY A 64 3.49 -8.48 -2.35
C GLY A 64 2.62 -7.67 -1.38
N GLY A 65 3.25 -6.92 -0.47
CA GLY A 65 2.57 -6.01 0.46
C GLY A 65 1.79 -4.90 -0.25
N VAL A 66 2.39 -4.28 -1.28
CA VAL A 66 1.71 -3.25 -2.10
C VAL A 66 0.48 -3.83 -2.81
N VAL A 67 0.60 -5.03 -3.41
CA VAL A 67 -0.53 -5.71 -4.06
C VAL A 67 -1.64 -6.03 -3.07
N GLU A 68 -1.28 -6.48 -1.87
CA GLU A 68 -2.26 -6.78 -0.82
C GLU A 68 -2.97 -5.49 -0.34
N LEU A 69 -2.24 -4.39 -0.19
CA LEU A 69 -2.80 -3.08 0.13
C LEU A 69 -3.80 -2.61 -0.93
N LEU A 70 -3.47 -2.76 -2.23
CA LEU A 70 -4.36 -2.42 -3.33
C LEU A 70 -5.62 -3.27 -3.34
N LYS A 71 -5.47 -4.59 -3.11
CA LYS A 71 -6.62 -5.50 -2.97
C LYS A 71 -7.52 -5.12 -1.80
N ARG A 72 -6.94 -4.82 -0.63
CA ARG A 72 -7.68 -4.39 0.56
C ARG A 72 -8.49 -3.12 0.30
N LYS A 73 -7.86 -2.11 -0.31
CA LYS A 73 -8.51 -0.85 -0.71
C LYS A 73 -9.70 -1.08 -1.65
N ARG A 74 -9.50 -1.88 -2.70
CA ARG A 74 -10.58 -2.24 -3.64
C ARG A 74 -11.74 -3.00 -2.97
N THR A 75 -11.46 -3.78 -1.93
CA THR A 75 -12.49 -4.54 -1.20
C THR A 75 -13.19 -3.67 -0.15
N ALA A 76 -12.48 -2.69 0.43
CA ALA A 76 -13.03 -1.71 1.37
C ALA A 76 -14.07 -0.79 0.72
N GLU A 77 -13.93 -0.49 -0.57
CA GLU A 77 -14.94 0.25 -1.35
C GLU A 77 -16.26 -0.53 -1.53
N VAL A 78 -16.25 -1.85 -1.31
CA VAL A 78 -17.44 -2.73 -1.38
C VAL A 78 -18.06 -2.96 0.01
N ASN A 79 -17.31 -2.70 1.09
CA ASN A 79 -17.77 -2.82 2.47
C ASN A 79 -17.30 -1.59 3.26
N ASP A 80 -18.11 -0.52 3.22
CA ASP A 80 -18.12 0.48 4.29
C ASP A 80 -18.43 -0.23 5.61
N GLY A 81 -17.41 -0.55 6.41
CA GLY A 81 -17.59 -1.06 7.77
C GLY A 81 -16.55 -2.10 8.19
N GLU A 82 -15.70 -1.68 9.12
CA GLU A 82 -15.07 -2.50 10.16
C GLU A 82 -13.93 -3.45 9.72
N ASP A 83 -12.69 -3.09 10.07
CA ASP A 83 -11.83 -4.03 10.78
C ASP A 83 -10.89 -3.29 11.74
N GLU A 84 -11.34 -3.22 13.01
CA GLU A 84 -10.46 -3.03 14.15
C GLU A 84 -9.58 -4.27 14.32
N GLY A 85 -8.32 -4.16 13.91
CA GLY A 85 -7.34 -5.25 14.02
C GLY A 85 -6.11 -4.96 14.89
N ALA A 86 -6.17 -4.03 15.85
CA ALA A 86 -5.04 -3.74 16.74
C ALA A 86 -5.26 -4.28 18.17
N ALA A 87 -4.76 -5.48 18.38
CA ALA A 87 -4.74 -6.20 19.66
C ALA A 87 -4.11 -5.42 20.83
N LYS A 88 -4.82 -5.34 21.97
CA LYS A 88 -4.30 -5.67 23.33
C LYS A 88 -5.30 -5.39 24.46
N ARG A 89 -5.97 -6.43 24.97
CA ARG A 89 -6.45 -6.50 26.38
C ARG A 89 -6.20 -7.93 26.87
N ARG A 90 -5.00 -8.22 27.38
CA ARG A 90 -4.63 -8.30 28.80
C ARG A 90 -5.58 -9.18 29.65
N LYS A 91 -4.96 -10.28 30.11
CA LYS A 91 -5.19 -11.12 31.31
C LYS A 91 -5.96 -12.42 31.07
N LEU A 92 -5.15 -13.48 30.93
CA LEU A 92 -5.51 -14.84 31.30
C LEU A 92 -5.90 -14.85 32.79
N SER A 93 -7.00 -15.56 33.03
CA SER A 93 -7.79 -15.68 34.24
C SER A 93 -7.08 -16.34 35.43
N ASP A 94 -7.43 -15.85 36.63
CA ASP A 94 -7.42 -16.59 37.90
C ASP A 94 -7.98 -18.01 37.75
N SER A 95 -7.26 -19.00 38.30
CA SER A 95 -7.76 -19.97 39.31
C SER A 95 -6.60 -20.78 39.86
#